data_AF-A0A1G6ZGA0-F1
#
_entry.id   AF-A0A1G6ZGA0-F1
#
_cell.length_a   1.000
_cell.length_b   1.000
_cell.length_c   1.000
_cell.angle_alpha   90.00
_cell.angle_beta   90.00
_cell.angle_gamma   90.00
#
_symmetry.space_group_name_H-M   'P 1'
#
loop_
_entity.id
_entity.type
_entity.pdbx_description
1 polymer ?
#
loop_
_entity_poly.entity_id
_entity_poly.type
_entity_poly.pdbx_seq_one_letter_code
_entity_poly.pdbx_strand_id
1 'polypeptide(L)'
;MTKRLPEVLEEMRQALLGRKPGHSWTTSASEAYSASLSGLKNFSGDTLGKTAQNFNEALPYIERAGYDVTEIEVGLGLDPKIVPHLNLREMISEEEKAALLEETRDKKLINTILSSLFRASAARSKLKFKRFHFSSIELELSILPTVVLKFSPNEETTTVKPEELLAHIENQADE
;
A
#
# COMPACT_ATOMS: atom_id res chain seq x y z
N MET A 1 -44.58 0.23 3.90
CA MET A 1 -44.07 0.95 2.72
C MET A 1 -42.92 0.14 2.14
N THR A 2 -43.14 -0.54 1.03
CA THR A 2 -42.15 -1.43 0.40
C THR A 2 -41.25 -0.57 -0.47
N LYS A 3 -39.96 -0.43 -0.10
CA LYS A 3 -38.99 0.34 -0.88
C LYS A 3 -38.90 -0.23 -2.30
N ARG A 4 -38.77 0.64 -3.30
CA ARG A 4 -38.73 0.21 -4.71
C ARG A 4 -37.34 -0.37 -5.00
N LEU A 5 -37.29 -1.42 -5.83
CA LEU A 5 -36.06 -2.10 -6.26
C LEU A 5 -34.86 -1.15 -6.59
N PRO A 6 -35.04 -0.01 -7.29
CA PRO A 6 -33.96 0.94 -7.53
C PRO A 6 -33.36 1.58 -6.27
N GLU A 7 -34.16 1.83 -5.23
CA GLU A 7 -33.68 2.45 -3.98
C GLU A 7 -32.82 1.47 -3.16
N VAL A 8 -33.20 0.19 -3.16
CA VAL A 8 -32.45 -0.88 -2.47
C VAL A 8 -31.10 -1.12 -3.15
N LEU A 9 -31.07 -1.09 -4.49
CA LEU A 9 -29.84 -1.27 -5.26
C LEU A 9 -28.87 -0.10 -5.08
N GLU A 10 -29.39 1.12 -4.96
CA GLU A 10 -28.57 2.30 -4.70
C GLU A 10 -28.01 2.30 -3.27
N GLU A 11 -28.82 1.92 -2.27
CA GLU A 11 -28.34 1.72 -0.89
C GLU A 11 -27.27 0.61 -0.80
N MET A 12 -27.44 -0.51 -1.50
CA MET A 12 -26.44 -1.58 -1.57
C MET A 12 -25.16 -1.13 -2.28
N ARG A 13 -25.27 -0.36 -3.38
CA ARG A 13 -24.13 0.22 -4.09
C ARG A 13 -23.35 1.18 -3.18
N GLN A 14 -24.03 1.98 -2.37
CA GLN A 14 -23.40 2.91 -1.43
C GLN A 14 -22.74 2.19 -0.24
N ALA A 15 -23.35 1.12 0.27
CA ALA A 15 -22.77 0.26 1.30
C ALA A 15 -21.52 -0.49 0.80
N LEU A 16 -21.54 -1.01 -0.43
CA LEU A 16 -20.40 -1.67 -1.08
C LEU A 16 -19.22 -0.72 -1.34
N LEU A 17 -19.49 0.57 -1.56
CA LEU A 17 -18.47 1.60 -1.78
C LEU A 17 -18.00 2.28 -0.48
N GLY A 18 -18.52 1.89 0.69
CA GLY A 18 -18.16 2.46 1.99
C GLY A 18 -18.45 3.96 2.11
N ARG A 19 -19.30 4.53 1.24
CA ARG A 19 -19.59 5.97 1.20
C ARG A 19 -20.89 6.27 1.91
N LYS A 20 -20.83 7.07 2.98
CA LYS A 20 -22.03 7.67 3.59
C LYS A 20 -22.59 8.78 2.67
N PRO A 21 -23.92 9.00 2.61
CA PRO A 21 -24.52 10.07 1.83
C PRO A 21 -24.09 11.43 2.40
N GLY A 22 -23.65 12.36 1.54
CA GLY A 22 -23.24 13.72 1.93
C GLY A 22 -21.76 13.92 2.23
N HIS A 23 -20.91 12.88 2.09
CA HIS A 23 -19.49 12.99 2.35
C HIS A 23 -18.74 13.64 1.17
N SER A 24 -18.36 14.91 1.31
CA SER A 24 -17.49 15.59 0.35
C SER A 24 -16.07 15.03 0.43
N TRP A 25 -15.42 14.84 -0.72
CA TRP A 25 -14.01 14.45 -0.80
C TRP A 25 -13.08 15.44 -0.07
N THR A 26 -13.47 16.72 -0.02
CA THR A 26 -12.73 17.77 0.70
C THR A 26 -12.78 17.57 2.21
N THR A 27 -13.87 17.03 2.75
CA THR A 27 -14.02 16.75 4.19
C THR A 27 -13.15 15.58 4.61
N SER A 28 -13.13 14.48 3.84
CA SER A 28 -12.23 13.35 4.10
C SER A 28 -10.75 13.73 4.05
N ALA A 29 -10.36 14.52 3.06
CA ALA A 29 -8.98 15.01 2.94
C ALA A 29 -8.62 15.94 4.11
N SER A 30 -9.54 16.82 4.52
CA SER A 30 -9.33 17.71 5.67
C SER A 30 -9.25 16.97 7.00
N GLU A 31 -10.02 15.90 7.19
CA GLU A 31 -9.98 15.07 8.41
C GLU A 31 -8.72 14.21 8.46
N ALA A 32 -8.30 13.62 7.34
CA ALA A 32 -7.03 12.91 7.26
C ALA A 32 -5.86 13.86 7.55
N TYR A 33 -5.89 15.06 6.96
CA TYR A 33 -4.87 16.08 7.17
C TYR A 33 -4.84 16.60 8.61
N SER A 34 -5.98 16.85 9.24
CA SER A 34 -6.03 17.29 10.64
C SER A 34 -5.60 16.19 11.61
N ALA A 35 -5.90 14.92 11.30
CA ALA A 35 -5.38 13.76 12.03
C ALA A 35 -3.86 13.66 11.88
N SER A 36 -3.30 13.88 10.68
CA SER A 36 -1.85 13.93 10.45
C SER A 36 -1.18 15.07 11.23
N LEU A 37 -1.76 16.27 11.24
CA LEU A 37 -1.24 17.41 12.01
C LEU A 37 -1.33 17.20 13.53
N SER A 38 -2.41 16.57 14.00
CA SER A 38 -2.57 16.20 15.41
C SER A 38 -1.58 15.10 15.81
N GLY A 39 -1.32 14.15 14.91
CA GLY A 39 -0.30 13.12 15.07
C GLY A 39 1.11 13.72 15.11
N LEU A 40 1.39 14.73 14.28
CA LEU A 40 2.66 15.45 14.27
C LEU A 40 2.91 16.21 15.58
N LYS A 41 1.89 16.84 16.16
CA LYS A 41 1.98 17.51 17.47
C LYS A 41 2.26 16.52 18.62
N ASN A 42 1.92 15.24 18.44
CA ASN A 42 2.14 14.16 19.39
C ASN A 42 3.35 13.26 19.04
N PHE A 43 4.11 13.60 17.99
CA PHE A 43 5.26 12.82 17.54
C PHE A 43 6.54 13.31 18.23
N SER A 44 6.79 12.84 19.46
CA SER A 44 8.14 12.92 20.07
C SER A 44 9.05 11.86 19.45
N GLY A 45 10.38 11.96 19.63
CA GLY A 45 11.34 10.95 19.16
C GLY A 45 11.01 9.52 19.62
N ASP A 46 10.20 9.37 20.68
CA ASP A 46 9.70 8.09 21.18
C ASP A 46 8.77 7.37 20.19
N THR A 47 8.08 8.08 19.30
CA THR A 47 7.12 7.46 18.38
C THR A 47 7.81 6.70 17.26
N LEU A 48 8.92 7.21 16.70
CA LEU A 48 9.68 6.47 15.69
C LEU A 48 10.30 5.19 16.27
N GLY A 49 10.83 5.28 17.50
CA GLY A 49 11.33 4.12 18.24
C GLY A 49 10.25 3.07 18.50
N LYS A 50 9.05 3.50 18.91
CA LYS A 50 7.89 2.61 19.06
C LYS A 50 7.46 1.97 17.74
N THR A 51 7.44 2.71 16.64
CA THR A 51 7.14 2.15 15.32
C THR A 51 8.17 1.11 14.91
N ALA A 52 9.47 1.38 15.13
CA ALA A 52 10.53 0.41 14.87
C ALA A 52 10.37 -0.86 15.73
N GLN A 53 10.06 -0.70 17.02
CA GLN A 53 9.79 -1.83 17.91
C GLN A 53 8.58 -2.65 17.43
N ASN A 54 7.47 -1.98 17.12
CA ASN A 54 6.27 -2.62 16.60
C ASN A 54 6.54 -3.38 15.29
N PHE A 55 7.39 -2.83 14.41
CA PHE A 55 7.82 -3.50 13.20
C PHE A 55 8.66 -4.74 13.51
N ASN A 56 9.62 -4.65 14.43
CA ASN A 56 10.42 -5.80 14.86
C ASN A 56 9.55 -6.92 15.45
N GLU A 57 8.49 -6.58 16.19
CA GLU A 57 7.52 -7.55 16.69
C GLU A 57 6.67 -8.18 15.57
N ALA A 58 6.40 -7.44 14.49
CA ALA A 58 5.68 -7.92 13.32
C ALA A 58 6.54 -8.78 12.39
N LEU A 59 7.86 -8.57 12.36
CA LEU A 59 8.79 -9.16 11.40
C LEU A 59 8.69 -10.70 11.30
N PRO A 60 8.68 -11.48 12.40
CA PRO A 60 8.56 -12.94 12.30
C PRO A 60 7.23 -13.39 11.66
N TYR A 61 6.18 -12.60 11.83
CA TYR A 61 4.87 -12.89 11.22
C TYR A 61 4.86 -12.55 9.73
N ILE A 62 5.53 -11.47 9.35
CA ILE A 62 5.71 -11.07 7.94
C ILE A 62 6.51 -12.14 7.18
N GLU A 63 7.58 -12.65 7.80
CA GLU A 63 8.40 -13.73 7.23
C GLU A 63 7.63 -15.05 7.08
N ARG A 64 6.85 -15.43 8.10
CA ARG A 64 5.94 -16.59 8.05
C ARG A 64 4.79 -16.41 7.06
N ALA A 65 4.42 -15.16 6.76
CA ALA A 65 3.44 -14.84 5.73
C ALA A 65 4.00 -14.94 4.29
N GLY A 66 5.27 -15.33 4.14
CA GLY A 66 5.93 -15.54 2.85
C GLY A 66 6.61 -14.31 2.28
N TYR A 67 6.91 -13.29 3.10
CA TYR A 67 7.58 -12.06 2.67
C TYR A 67 8.99 -11.94 3.24
N ASP A 68 9.95 -11.55 2.41
CA ASP A 68 11.28 -11.15 2.83
C ASP A 68 11.36 -9.62 2.91
N VAL A 69 11.92 -9.10 4.01
CA VAL A 69 12.27 -7.68 4.11
C VAL A 69 13.63 -7.47 3.48
N THR A 70 13.68 -6.64 2.44
CA THR A 70 14.91 -6.40 1.67
C THR A 70 15.59 -5.09 2.06
N GLU A 71 14.80 -4.10 2.45
CA GLU A 71 15.28 -2.77 2.79
C GLU A 71 14.31 -2.13 3.79
N ILE A 72 14.81 -1.22 4.61
CA ILE A 72 14.01 -0.39 5.49
C ILE A 72 14.38 1.06 5.22
N GLU A 73 13.46 1.81 4.62
CA GLU A 73 13.57 3.24 4.48
C GLU A 73 13.07 3.93 5.75
N VAL A 74 13.78 4.94 6.22
CA VAL A 74 13.38 5.76 7.36
C VAL A 74 13.28 7.22 6.92
N GLY A 75 12.06 7.73 6.84
CA GLY A 75 11.78 9.14 6.61
C GLY A 75 11.87 9.93 7.91
N LEU A 76 12.69 10.98 7.95
CA LEU A 76 12.89 11.87 9.11
C LEU A 76 12.30 13.29 8.91
N GLY A 77 11.45 13.46 7.89
CA GLY A 77 10.86 14.76 7.55
C GLY A 77 9.72 15.18 8.48
N LEU A 78 8.89 16.13 8.01
CA LEU A 78 7.68 16.56 8.74
C LEU A 78 6.67 15.42 8.96
N ASP A 79 6.72 14.38 8.13
CA ASP A 79 5.96 13.14 8.31
C ASP A 79 6.97 11.99 8.47
N PRO A 80 7.49 11.76 9.69
CA PRO A 80 8.44 10.70 9.93
C PRO A 80 7.76 9.34 9.79
N LYS A 81 8.44 8.40 9.11
CA LYS A 81 7.88 7.09 8.78
C LYS A 81 8.94 6.02 8.63
N ILE A 82 8.53 4.78 8.83
CA ILE A 82 9.35 3.60 8.50
C ILE A 82 8.66 2.89 7.35
N VAL A 83 9.40 2.60 6.29
CA VAL A 83 8.89 1.93 5.10
C VAL A 83 9.73 0.70 4.82
N PRO A 84 9.31 -0.49 5.29
CA PRO A 84 9.94 -1.74 4.89
C PRO A 84 9.57 -2.10 3.45
N HIS A 85 10.59 -2.45 2.67
CA HIS A 85 10.46 -2.95 1.31
C HIS A 85 10.43 -4.47 1.37
N LEU A 86 9.35 -5.03 0.87
CA LEU A 86 8.99 -6.44 0.98
C LEU A 86 8.99 -7.09 -0.39
N ASN A 87 9.61 -8.26 -0.47
CA ASN A 87 9.48 -9.17 -1.60
C ASN A 87 8.64 -10.38 -1.20
N LEU A 88 7.72 -10.78 -2.07
CA LEU A 88 6.99 -12.02 -1.87
C LEU A 88 7.92 -13.19 -2.25
N ARG A 89 8.37 -13.93 -1.25
CA ARG A 89 9.18 -15.15 -1.40
C ARG A 89 8.31 -16.31 -1.87
N GLU A 90 7.18 -16.52 -1.20
CA GLU A 90 6.27 -17.64 -1.48
C GLU A 90 4.83 -17.30 -1.13
N MET A 91 3.89 -17.99 -1.76
CA MET A 91 2.48 -17.91 -1.42
C MET A 91 2.14 -19.00 -0.42
N ILE A 92 1.74 -18.61 0.78
CA ILE A 92 1.21 -19.53 1.79
C ILE A 92 -0.28 -19.87 1.53
N SER A 93 -0.73 -21.01 2.05
CA SER A 93 -2.10 -21.51 1.87
C SER A 93 -3.14 -20.63 2.59
N GLU A 94 -4.42 -20.76 2.25
CA GLU A 94 -5.49 -20.02 2.95
C GLU A 94 -5.62 -20.46 4.41
N GLU A 95 -5.36 -21.73 4.71
CA GLU A 95 -5.32 -22.28 6.07
C GLU A 95 -4.18 -21.65 6.89
N GLU A 96 -2.99 -21.51 6.30
CA GLU A 96 -1.83 -20.86 6.92
C GLU A 96 -2.10 -19.37 7.18
N LYS A 97 -2.74 -18.67 6.23
CA LYS A 97 -3.16 -17.27 6.41
C LYS A 97 -4.15 -17.13 7.56
N ALA A 98 -5.17 -17.99 7.61
CA ALA A 98 -6.17 -17.98 8.67
C ALA A 98 -5.54 -18.25 10.05
N ALA A 99 -4.61 -19.21 10.13
CA ALA A 99 -3.89 -19.53 11.35
C ALA A 99 -3.05 -18.35 11.85
N LEU A 100 -2.31 -17.68 10.95
CA LEU A 100 -1.54 -16.48 11.29
C LEU A 100 -2.42 -15.32 11.77
N LEU A 101 -3.58 -15.11 11.16
CA LEU A 101 -4.53 -14.08 11.59
C LEU A 101 -5.13 -14.39 12.97
N GLU A 102 -5.46 -15.65 13.26
CA GLU A 102 -5.97 -16.03 14.58
C GLU A 102 -4.89 -15.93 15.66
N GLU A 103 -3.66 -16.38 15.39
CA GLU A 103 -2.52 -16.27 16.31
C GLU A 103 -2.23 -14.80 16.68
N THR A 104 -2.44 -13.89 15.74
CA THR A 104 -2.18 -12.45 15.92
C THR A 104 -3.42 -11.64 16.25
N ARG A 105 -4.57 -12.28 16.52
CA ARG A 105 -5.87 -11.59 16.71
C ARG A 105 -5.83 -10.50 17.79
N ASP A 106 -5.11 -10.74 18.88
CA ASP A 106 -4.98 -9.77 19.98
C ASP A 106 -3.87 -8.73 19.72
N LYS A 107 -3.05 -8.93 18.68
CA LYS A 107 -1.99 -8.03 18.22
C LYS A 107 -2.48 -7.19 17.03
N LYS A 108 -3.39 -6.25 17.31
CA LYS A 108 -4.14 -5.46 16.30
C LYS A 108 -3.31 -4.94 15.14
N LEU A 109 -2.14 -4.36 15.41
CA LEU A 109 -1.25 -3.81 14.37
C LEU A 109 -0.70 -4.92 13.47
N ILE A 110 -0.17 -6.00 14.05
CA ILE A 110 0.37 -7.14 13.29
C ILE A 110 -0.74 -7.76 12.45
N ASN A 111 -1.91 -7.99 13.03
CA ASN A 111 -3.06 -8.53 12.31
C ASN A 111 -3.50 -7.64 11.13
N THR A 112 -3.45 -6.32 11.32
CA THR A 112 -3.73 -5.33 10.27
C THR A 112 -2.70 -5.38 9.15
N ILE A 113 -1.41 -5.48 9.49
CA ILE A 113 -0.31 -5.63 8.52
C ILE A 113 -0.52 -6.91 7.71
N LEU A 114 -0.70 -8.06 8.35
CA LEU A 114 -0.91 -9.35 7.69
C LEU A 114 -2.13 -9.33 6.76
N SER A 115 -3.27 -8.86 7.26
CA SER A 115 -4.50 -8.73 6.47
C SER A 115 -4.29 -7.84 5.23
N SER A 116 -3.53 -6.76 5.39
CA SER A 116 -3.25 -5.82 4.29
C SER A 116 -2.30 -6.44 3.26
N LEU A 117 -1.26 -7.15 3.69
CA LEU A 117 -0.36 -7.89 2.81
C LEU A 117 -1.09 -8.98 2.02
N PHE A 118 -1.97 -9.76 2.66
CA PHE A 118 -2.77 -10.78 1.97
C PHE A 118 -3.71 -10.17 0.92
N ARG A 119 -4.35 -9.04 1.24
CA ARG A 119 -5.16 -8.28 0.28
C ARG A 119 -4.31 -7.73 -0.87
N ALA A 120 -3.12 -7.22 -0.57
CA ALA A 120 -2.20 -6.68 -1.57
C ALA A 120 -1.72 -7.77 -2.54
N SER A 121 -1.38 -8.96 -2.05
CA SER A 121 -1.05 -10.11 -2.89
C SER A 121 -2.23 -10.55 -3.78
N ALA A 122 -3.44 -10.60 -3.22
CA ALA A 122 -4.66 -10.88 -3.99
C ALA A 122 -4.98 -9.79 -5.03
N ALA A 123 -4.65 -8.53 -4.76
CA ALA A 123 -4.81 -7.42 -5.71
C ALA A 123 -3.75 -7.47 -6.82
N ARG A 124 -2.49 -7.76 -6.48
CA ARG A 124 -1.37 -7.92 -7.42
C ARG A 124 -1.72 -8.89 -8.54
N SER A 125 -2.36 -10.03 -8.24
CA SER A 125 -2.71 -11.02 -9.26
C SER A 125 -3.73 -10.49 -10.29
N LYS A 126 -4.57 -9.54 -9.88
CA LYS A 126 -5.63 -8.92 -10.70
C LYS A 126 -5.15 -7.69 -11.48
N LEU A 127 -4.14 -6.99 -10.97
CA LEU A 127 -3.58 -5.80 -11.61
C LEU A 127 -2.59 -6.20 -12.70
N LYS A 128 -2.91 -5.86 -13.96
CA LYS A 128 -2.06 -6.13 -15.12
C LYS A 128 -1.82 -4.83 -15.89
N PHE A 129 -0.55 -4.46 -16.04
CA PHE A 129 -0.11 -3.31 -16.81
C PHE A 129 0.70 -3.81 -18.01
N LYS A 130 0.41 -3.32 -19.23
CA LYS A 130 1.05 -3.83 -20.46
C LYS A 130 2.57 -3.64 -20.50
N ARG A 131 3.07 -2.53 -19.94
CA ARG A 131 4.49 -2.12 -20.01
C ARG A 131 5.21 -2.19 -18.66
N PHE A 132 4.55 -2.69 -17.62
CA PHE A 132 5.11 -2.74 -16.28
C PHE A 132 4.92 -4.12 -15.67
N HIS A 133 5.93 -4.59 -14.94
CA HIS A 133 5.86 -5.77 -14.12
C HIS A 133 5.75 -5.35 -12.66
N PHE A 134 5.10 -6.17 -11.84
CA PHE A 134 5.15 -6.00 -10.40
C PHE A 134 6.60 -6.16 -9.93
N SER A 135 7.10 -5.22 -9.13
CA SER A 135 8.48 -5.20 -8.64
C SER A 135 8.55 -5.57 -7.15
N SER A 136 7.89 -4.80 -6.28
CA SER A 136 7.97 -4.98 -4.83
C SER A 136 6.71 -4.50 -4.11
N ILE A 137 6.64 -4.75 -2.81
CA ILE A 137 5.65 -4.17 -1.91
C ILE A 137 6.35 -3.23 -0.95
N GLU A 138 5.77 -2.09 -0.67
CA GLU A 138 6.18 -1.22 0.43
C GLU A 138 5.09 -1.23 1.49
N LEU A 139 5.50 -1.34 2.75
CA LEU A 139 4.64 -1.18 3.90
C LEU A 139 4.95 0.16 4.57
N GLU A 140 4.19 1.20 4.29
CA GLU A 140 4.38 2.47 4.98
C GLU A 140 3.79 2.40 6.38
N LEU A 141 4.67 2.42 7.40
CA LEU A 141 4.32 2.50 8.81
C LEU A 141 4.41 3.96 9.27
N SER A 142 3.35 4.70 8.97
CA SER A 142 3.09 6.04 9.51
C SER A 142 1.96 5.98 10.55
N ILE A 143 1.26 7.09 10.78
CA ILE A 143 0.06 7.12 11.66
C ILE A 143 -0.98 6.08 11.20
N LEU A 144 -1.04 5.79 9.89
CA LEU A 144 -1.90 4.77 9.31
C LEU A 144 -1.08 3.83 8.41
N PRO A 145 -1.04 2.52 8.70
CA PRO A 145 -0.35 1.56 7.86
C PRO A 145 -0.93 1.57 6.43
N THR A 146 -0.06 1.75 5.44
CA THR A 146 -0.44 1.72 4.03
C THR A 146 0.41 0.68 3.30
N VAL A 147 -0.24 -0.19 2.52
CA VAL A 147 0.47 -1.14 1.65
C VAL A 147 0.46 -0.61 0.23
N VAL A 148 1.63 -0.47 -0.37
CA VAL A 148 1.82 0.04 -1.72
C VAL A 148 2.40 -1.06 -2.60
N LEU A 149 1.75 -1.34 -3.72
CA LEU A 149 2.27 -2.24 -4.75
C LEU A 149 3.10 -1.43 -5.74
N LYS A 150 4.38 -1.78 -5.91
CA LYS A 150 5.27 -1.14 -6.87
C LYS A 150 5.30 -1.92 -8.18
N PHE A 151 5.31 -1.18 -9.28
CA PHE A 151 5.41 -1.72 -10.63
C PHE A 151 6.50 -0.96 -11.36
N SER A 152 7.41 -1.69 -11.99
CA SER A 152 8.55 -1.14 -12.72
C SER A 152 8.40 -1.40 -14.22
N PRO A 153 8.93 -0.54 -15.10
CA PRO A 153 8.90 -0.78 -16.54
C PRO A 153 9.53 -2.13 -16.90
N ASN A 154 9.01 -2.81 -17.93
CA ASN A 154 9.65 -4.00 -18.47
C ASN A 154 10.94 -3.61 -19.20
N GLU A 155 11.98 -4.44 -19.14
CA GLU A 155 13.33 -4.12 -19.68
C GLU A 155 13.33 -3.68 -21.16
N GLU A 156 12.35 -4.11 -21.95
CA GLU A 156 12.14 -3.67 -23.34
C GLU A 156 11.87 -2.16 -23.50
N THR A 157 11.43 -1.47 -22.45
CA THR A 157 11.12 -0.03 -22.49
C THR A 157 12.27 0.88 -22.09
N THR A 158 13.39 0.32 -21.64
CA THR A 158 14.58 1.08 -21.22
C THR A 158 15.60 1.24 -22.35
N THR A 159 15.35 0.65 -23.52
CA THR A 159 16.24 0.73 -24.70
C THR A 159 15.71 1.72 -25.74
N VAL A 160 15.48 2.98 -25.34
CA VAL A 160 15.70 4.06 -26.31
C VAL A 160 17.11 4.52 -26.05
N LYS A 161 18.06 4.05 -26.86
CA LYS A 161 19.44 4.51 -26.76
C LYS A 161 19.45 6.03 -27.04
N PRO A 162 20.24 6.84 -26.31
CA PRO A 162 20.36 8.28 -26.59
C PRO A 162 20.71 8.58 -28.07
N GLU A 163 21.35 7.63 -28.73
CA GLU A 163 21.74 7.65 -30.14
C GLU A 163 20.53 7.73 -31.09
N GLU A 164 19.41 7.09 -30.74
CA GLU A 164 18.18 7.10 -31.56
C GLU A 164 17.35 8.39 -31.36
N LEU A 165 17.50 9.05 -30.22
CA LEU A 165 16.92 10.36 -29.94
C LEU A 165 17.61 11.47 -30.75
N LEU A 166 18.92 11.38 -30.97
CA LEU A 166 19.67 12.34 -31.79
C LEU A 166 19.30 12.24 -33.28
N ALA A 167 19.16 11.01 -33.80
CA ALA A 167 18.75 10.79 -35.19
C ALA A 167 17.34 11.30 -35.51
N HIS A 168 16.43 11.34 -34.52
CA HIS A 168 15.09 11.92 -34.70
C HIS A 168 15.08 13.44 -34.67
N ILE A 169 16.02 14.07 -33.96
CA ILE A 169 16.14 15.54 -33.90
C ILE A 169 16.80 16.08 -35.17
N GLU A 170 17.81 15.40 -35.70
CA GLU A 170 18.50 15.83 -36.94
C GLU A 170 17.59 15.73 -38.17
N ASN A 171 16.76 14.69 -38.28
CA ASN A 171 15.84 14.54 -39.41
C ASN A 171 14.62 15.49 -39.39
N GLN A 172 14.40 16.23 -38.29
CA GLN A 172 13.35 17.27 -38.20
C GLN A 172 13.90 18.70 -38.33
N ALA A 173 15.21 18.86 -38.49
CA ALA A 173 15.85 20.17 -38.70
C ALA A 173 16.02 20.53 -40.19
N ASP A 174 15.84 19.56 -41.10
CA ASP A 174 16.04 19.69 -42.55
C ASP A 174 14.73 19.65 -43.38
N GLU A 175 13.54 19.78 -42.76
CA GLU A 175 12.24 20.02 -43.43
C GLU A 175 11.71 21.45 -43.24
#